data_AF-A0A409Y5Q8-F1
#
_entry.id   AF-A0A409Y5Q8-F1
#
_cell.length_a   1.000
_cell.length_b   1.000
_cell.length_c   1.000
_cell.angle_alpha   90.00
_cell.angle_beta   90.00
_cell.angle_gamma   90.00
#
_symmetry.space_group_name_H-M   'P 1'
#
loop_
_entity.id
_entity.type
_entity.pdbx_description
1 polymer ?
#
loop_
_entity_poly.entity_id
_entity_poly.type
_entity_poly.pdbx_seq_one_letter_code
_entity_poly.pdbx_strand_id
1 'polypeptide(L)'
;MMRYIFASFIFASFVVAAPVAGGKPLSYDVTILFNVYFAEWDPELAVRDNFYTLMRRAECSTIQGCHECVANGCGYSKTDFHCQTKKKDSANPNLVITATACPHIDQIQGVFPAVNKDASHNPDGKKAGVHTPEVKAEMDRIAGHVFHGDGSTSTTGGRHTSASFEKDNKGAKVTNHNEASHIKEYNGSKTVFDSDHYSETDIRNMCSVAIKLRLDDDKANAATKGQPKGFVVQSPHGHPVCVETFATGTGSCYPKGTGTPTEPLNHPC
;
A
#
# COMPACT_ATOMS: atom_id res chain seq x y z
N MET A 1 -31.79 34.05 -54.60
CA MET A 1 -33.16 33.60 -54.23
C MET A 1 -33.11 32.07 -54.15
N MET A 2 -33.58 31.35 -53.14
CA MET A 2 -34.31 31.64 -51.90
C MET A 2 -34.19 30.35 -51.05
N ARG A 3 -34.02 30.47 -49.73
CA ARG A 3 -33.93 29.36 -48.76
C ARG A 3 -35.33 28.99 -48.26
N TYR A 4 -35.54 27.73 -47.87
CA TYR A 4 -36.57 27.35 -46.89
C TYR A 4 -35.94 26.53 -45.76
N ILE A 5 -36.27 26.89 -44.52
CA ILE A 5 -35.97 26.19 -43.28
C ILE A 5 -37.30 26.00 -42.56
N PHE A 6 -37.57 24.79 -42.05
CA PHE A 6 -38.58 24.54 -41.02
C PHE A 6 -37.87 24.11 -39.73
N ALA A 7 -38.25 24.71 -38.61
CA ALA A 7 -37.86 24.32 -37.26
C ALA A 7 -39.10 24.27 -36.37
N SER A 8 -39.24 23.21 -35.58
CA SER A 8 -40.27 23.08 -34.53
C SER A 8 -39.57 22.91 -33.19
N PHE A 9 -40.05 23.61 -32.15
CA PHE A 9 -39.51 23.63 -30.78
C PHE A 9 -40.50 22.97 -29.80
N ILE A 10 -39.98 22.27 -28.78
CA ILE A 10 -40.74 21.85 -27.58
C ILE A 10 -39.91 22.25 -26.34
N PHE A 11 -40.57 22.87 -25.35
CA PHE A 11 -40.00 23.32 -24.07
C PHE A 11 -40.49 22.47 -22.89
N ALA A 12 -39.60 22.15 -21.94
CA ALA A 12 -39.96 21.67 -20.60
C ALA A 12 -38.99 22.24 -19.55
N SER A 13 -39.51 22.71 -18.42
CA SER A 13 -38.77 23.36 -17.33
C SER A 13 -38.99 22.63 -16.00
N PHE A 14 -37.94 22.55 -15.15
CA PHE A 14 -38.03 22.11 -13.76
C PHE A 14 -37.25 23.07 -12.85
N VAL A 15 -37.82 23.39 -11.67
CA VAL A 15 -37.26 24.29 -10.65
C VAL A 15 -37.13 23.53 -9.32
N VAL A 16 -35.99 23.67 -8.63
CA VAL A 16 -35.83 23.25 -7.22
C VAL A 16 -35.14 24.38 -6.44
N ALA A 17 -35.73 24.77 -5.30
CA ALA A 17 -35.24 25.83 -4.42
C ALA A 17 -34.84 25.28 -3.04
N ALA A 18 -33.76 25.79 -2.45
CA ALA A 18 -33.43 25.64 -1.03
C ALA A 18 -32.92 26.98 -0.45
N PRO A 19 -33.27 27.35 0.80
CA PRO A 19 -33.08 28.71 1.32
C PRO A 19 -31.84 28.83 2.21
N VAL A 20 -31.07 29.93 2.06
CA VAL A 20 -30.15 30.42 3.09
C VAL A 20 -30.32 31.93 3.22
N ALA A 21 -30.63 32.37 4.44
CA ALA A 21 -30.97 33.74 4.79
C ALA A 21 -29.72 34.66 4.78
N GLY A 22 -29.88 35.87 4.23
CA GLY A 22 -28.93 36.97 4.45
C GLY A 22 -28.01 37.34 3.27
N GLY A 23 -28.50 37.29 2.04
CA GLY A 23 -27.82 37.84 0.86
C GLY A 23 -28.80 37.96 -0.31
N LYS A 24 -28.73 39.05 -1.08
CA LYS A 24 -29.65 39.35 -2.20
C LYS A 24 -29.82 38.14 -3.14
N PRO A 25 -31.02 37.86 -3.67
CA PRO A 25 -31.23 36.73 -4.58
C PRO A 25 -30.47 36.98 -5.89
N LEU A 26 -29.46 36.15 -6.16
CA LEU A 26 -28.95 35.97 -7.52
C LEU A 26 -29.93 35.04 -8.23
N SER A 27 -30.81 35.63 -9.04
CA SER A 27 -31.55 34.90 -10.06
C SER A 27 -30.54 34.37 -11.07
N TYR A 28 -30.23 33.07 -11.01
CA TYR A 28 -29.58 32.40 -12.12
C TYR A 28 -30.67 31.94 -13.08
N ASP A 29 -30.97 32.76 -14.08
CA ASP A 29 -31.61 32.27 -15.30
C ASP A 29 -30.62 31.31 -15.98
N VAL A 30 -30.80 30.01 -15.76
CA VAL A 30 -30.14 28.99 -16.59
C VAL A 30 -30.87 28.98 -17.93
N THR A 31 -30.60 30.01 -18.73
CA THR A 31 -30.86 29.95 -20.16
C THR A 31 -29.75 29.08 -20.74
N ILE A 32 -30.03 27.79 -20.95
CA ILE A 32 -29.21 26.95 -21.82
C ILE A 32 -29.42 27.49 -23.24
N LEU A 33 -28.64 28.52 -23.58
CA LEU A 33 -28.40 28.88 -24.97
C LEU A 33 -27.60 27.72 -25.57
N PHE A 34 -28.29 26.82 -26.25
CA PHE A 34 -27.71 26.09 -27.37
C PHE A 34 -27.29 27.11 -28.42
N ASN A 35 -26.18 27.80 -28.17
CA ASN A 35 -25.41 28.39 -29.24
C ASN A 35 -24.85 27.22 -30.03
N VAL A 36 -25.53 26.89 -31.12
CA VAL A 36 -24.91 26.22 -32.27
C VAL A 36 -23.84 27.18 -32.78
N TYR A 37 -22.70 27.20 -32.09
CA TYR A 37 -21.46 27.59 -32.71
C TYR A 37 -21.18 26.49 -33.72
N PHE A 38 -21.25 26.84 -35.00
CA PHE A 38 -20.42 26.22 -36.01
C PHE A 38 -18.97 26.51 -35.61
N ALA A 39 -18.47 25.78 -34.61
CA ALA A 39 -17.05 25.63 -34.40
C ALA A 39 -16.57 24.84 -35.60
N GLU A 40 -15.90 25.53 -36.51
CA GLU A 40 -14.81 24.96 -37.28
C GLU A 40 -14.13 23.94 -36.37
N TRP A 41 -14.25 22.65 -36.70
CA TRP A 41 -13.51 21.62 -36.01
C TRP A 41 -12.05 21.98 -36.22
N ASP A 42 -11.45 22.62 -35.23
CA ASP A 42 -10.02 22.82 -35.17
C ASP A 42 -9.45 21.54 -34.56
N PRO A 43 -8.98 20.58 -35.38
CA PRO A 43 -8.36 19.37 -34.86
C PRO A 43 -7.17 19.70 -33.96
N GLU A 44 -6.55 20.90 -34.05
CA GLU A 44 -5.46 21.28 -33.16
C GLU A 44 -5.94 21.50 -31.71
N LEU A 45 -7.16 21.98 -31.45
CA LEU A 45 -7.64 22.18 -30.08
C LEU A 45 -7.94 20.86 -29.37
N ALA A 46 -8.56 19.91 -30.05
CA ALA A 46 -8.81 18.56 -29.52
C ALA A 46 -7.53 17.72 -29.42
N VAL A 47 -6.57 17.92 -30.34
CA VAL A 47 -5.23 17.33 -30.24
C VAL A 47 -4.44 17.98 -29.12
N ARG A 48 -4.57 19.29 -28.88
CA ARG A 48 -3.84 20.03 -27.84
C ARG A 48 -4.34 19.71 -26.44
N ASP A 49 -5.64 19.56 -26.22
CA ASP A 49 -6.17 19.06 -24.95
C ASP A 49 -5.77 17.60 -24.73
N ASN A 50 -5.81 16.73 -25.75
CA ASN A 50 -5.24 15.39 -25.65
C ASN A 50 -3.73 15.42 -25.42
N PHE A 51 -2.98 16.33 -26.04
CA PHE A 51 -1.54 16.49 -25.86
C PHE A 51 -1.22 16.96 -24.45
N TYR A 52 -1.95 17.91 -23.89
CA TYR A 52 -1.76 18.36 -22.50
C TYR A 52 -2.23 17.33 -21.47
N THR A 53 -3.09 16.38 -21.86
CA THR A 53 -3.51 15.26 -21.02
C THR A 53 -2.54 14.06 -21.16
N LEU A 54 -1.93 13.88 -22.33
CA LEU A 54 -0.87 12.90 -22.62
C LEU A 54 0.49 13.34 -22.07
N MET A 55 0.84 14.62 -22.17
CA MET A 55 2.08 15.21 -21.63
C MET A 55 2.04 15.44 -20.11
N ARG A 56 0.85 15.41 -19.48
CA ARG A 56 0.74 15.49 -18.01
C ARG A 56 0.83 14.15 -17.29
N ARG A 57 0.87 13.03 -18.00
CA ARG A 57 1.40 11.81 -17.40
C ARG A 57 2.91 11.89 -17.56
N ALA A 58 3.58 12.42 -16.53
CA ALA A 58 4.99 12.08 -16.35
C ALA A 58 5.10 10.56 -16.56
N GLU A 59 6.02 10.12 -17.42
CA GLU A 59 6.29 8.70 -17.54
C GLU A 59 6.50 8.18 -16.12
N CYS A 60 5.66 7.27 -15.66
CA CYS A 60 5.62 6.87 -14.25
C CYS A 60 7.01 6.48 -13.74
N SER A 61 7.85 5.92 -14.61
CA SER A 61 9.27 5.58 -14.36
C SER A 61 10.16 6.75 -13.91
N THR A 62 9.80 7.99 -14.24
CA THR A 62 10.57 9.19 -13.88
C THR A 62 10.20 9.71 -12.48
N ILE A 63 9.05 9.31 -11.95
CA ILE A 63 8.53 9.76 -10.65
C ILE A 63 9.25 9.01 -9.52
N GLN A 64 9.76 9.76 -8.55
CA GLN A 64 10.44 9.22 -7.38
C GLN A 64 9.51 9.21 -6.16
N GLY A 65 9.63 8.17 -5.35
CA GLY A 65 8.85 8.04 -4.11
C GLY A 65 7.39 7.60 -4.33
N CYS A 66 6.83 6.98 -3.30
CA CYS A 66 5.49 6.40 -3.36
C CYS A 66 4.41 7.47 -3.47
N HIS A 67 4.48 8.52 -2.64
CA HIS A 67 3.46 9.55 -2.56
C HIS A 67 3.24 10.29 -3.89
N GLU A 68 4.33 10.71 -4.54
CA GLU A 68 4.25 11.38 -5.85
C GLU A 68 3.78 10.42 -6.94
N CYS A 69 4.22 9.16 -6.89
CA CYS A 69 3.81 8.13 -7.85
C CYS A 69 2.28 7.91 -7.84
N VAL A 70 1.69 7.70 -6.67
CA VAL A 70 0.25 7.46 -6.56
C VAL A 70 -0.56 8.71 -6.85
N ALA A 71 -0.07 9.90 -6.50
CA ALA A 71 -0.72 11.17 -6.82
C ALA A 71 -0.82 11.42 -8.33
N ASN A 72 0.14 10.93 -9.12
CA ASN A 72 0.13 10.99 -10.58
C ASN A 72 -0.64 9.83 -11.24
N GLY A 73 -1.36 9.02 -10.46
CA GLY A 73 -2.19 7.92 -10.96
C GLY A 73 -1.40 6.69 -11.41
N CYS A 74 -0.12 6.60 -11.06
CA CYS A 74 0.75 5.45 -11.29
C CYS A 74 0.63 4.43 -10.15
N GLY A 75 1.35 3.30 -10.25
CA GLY A 75 1.48 2.31 -9.19
C GLY A 75 2.93 2.20 -8.73
N TYR A 76 3.17 2.25 -7.43
CA TYR A 76 4.51 2.12 -6.87
C TYR A 76 4.82 0.65 -6.53
N SER A 77 5.92 0.10 -7.05
CA SER A 77 6.30 -1.29 -6.80
C SER A 77 6.74 -1.51 -5.35
N LYS A 78 6.09 -2.47 -4.67
CA LYS A 78 6.45 -2.92 -3.32
C LYS A 78 7.71 -3.80 -3.30
N THR A 79 8.10 -4.33 -4.46
CA THR A 79 9.25 -5.25 -4.63
C THR A 79 10.47 -4.53 -5.15
N ASP A 80 10.27 -3.65 -6.13
CA ASP A 80 11.35 -3.00 -6.87
C ASP A 80 11.46 -1.51 -6.54
N PHE A 81 10.62 -1.00 -5.64
CA PHE A 81 10.68 0.36 -5.10
C PHE A 81 10.86 1.46 -6.15
N HIS A 82 10.13 1.34 -7.25
CA HIS A 82 10.05 2.36 -8.29
C HIS A 82 8.61 2.54 -8.75
N CYS A 83 8.34 3.72 -9.28
CA CYS A 83 7.05 4.05 -9.84
C CYS A 83 6.90 3.45 -11.25
N GLN A 84 5.77 2.81 -11.52
CA GLN A 84 5.49 2.18 -12.80
C GLN A 84 4.04 2.42 -13.25
N THR A 85 3.82 2.32 -14.56
CA THR A 85 2.48 2.44 -15.13
C THR A 85 1.62 1.27 -14.66
N LYS A 86 0.51 1.57 -13.97
CA LYS A 86 -0.47 0.55 -13.61
C LYS A 86 -1.24 0.09 -14.85
N LYS A 87 -1.36 -1.21 -15.07
CA LYS A 87 -2.27 -1.73 -16.11
C LYS A 87 -3.71 -1.55 -15.62
N LYS A 88 -4.58 -1.03 -16.49
CA LYS A 88 -5.95 -0.60 -16.17
C LYS A 88 -6.81 -1.71 -15.54
N ASP A 89 -6.49 -2.97 -15.84
CA ASP A 89 -7.31 -4.14 -15.47
C ASP A 89 -6.53 -5.18 -14.64
N SER A 90 -5.36 -4.84 -14.08
CA SER A 90 -4.62 -5.77 -13.20
C SER A 90 -4.65 -5.29 -11.75
N ALA A 91 -5.37 -6.02 -10.90
CA ALA A 91 -5.15 -5.99 -9.45
C ALA A 91 -3.78 -6.65 -9.19
N ASN A 92 -2.70 -5.89 -9.30
CA ASN A 92 -1.38 -6.36 -8.91
C ASN A 92 -1.19 -6.10 -7.41
N PRO A 93 -1.19 -7.12 -6.55
CA PRO A 93 -1.05 -6.94 -5.09
C PRO A 93 0.31 -6.35 -4.69
N ASN A 94 1.29 -6.39 -5.59
CA ASN A 94 2.63 -5.86 -5.40
C ASN A 94 2.74 -4.37 -5.78
N LEU A 95 1.63 -3.72 -6.13
CA LEU A 95 1.57 -2.29 -6.39
C LEU A 95 0.87 -1.55 -5.25
N VAL A 96 1.48 -0.47 -4.79
CA VAL A 96 0.81 0.57 -4.03
C VAL A 96 0.11 1.51 -5.01
N ILE A 97 -1.21 1.60 -4.88
CA ILE A 97 -2.07 2.42 -5.75
C ILE A 97 -2.85 3.49 -4.97
N THR A 98 -2.67 3.55 -3.65
CA THR A 98 -3.27 4.54 -2.76
C THR A 98 -2.20 5.12 -1.84
N ALA A 99 -2.38 6.37 -1.41
CA ALA A 99 -1.44 7.03 -0.50
C ALA A 99 -1.38 6.38 0.90
N THR A 100 -2.42 5.64 1.30
CA THR A 100 -2.50 4.96 2.60
C THR A 100 -1.35 4.00 2.86
N ALA A 101 -0.86 3.31 1.82
CA ALA A 101 0.24 2.34 1.96
C ALA A 101 1.63 2.97 1.79
N CYS A 102 1.74 4.24 1.40
CA CYS A 102 3.03 4.89 1.19
C CYS A 102 3.87 5.07 2.46
N PRO A 103 3.30 5.34 3.66
CA PRO A 103 4.09 5.35 4.89
C PRO A 103 4.86 4.04 5.15
N HIS A 104 4.30 2.89 4.75
CA HIS A 104 5.00 1.60 4.85
C HIS A 104 6.20 1.57 3.92
N ILE A 105 6.05 2.05 2.68
CA ILE A 105 7.16 2.20 1.73
C ILE A 105 8.23 3.15 2.29
N ASP A 106 7.83 4.28 2.85
CA ASP A 106 8.76 5.27 3.39
C ASP A 106 9.58 4.67 4.54
N GLN A 107 8.97 3.89 5.43
CA GLN A 107 9.71 3.18 6.48
C GLN A 107 10.69 2.16 5.89
N ILE A 108 10.24 1.33 4.93
CA ILE A 108 11.11 0.35 4.28
C ILE A 108 12.30 1.05 3.64
N GLN A 109 12.07 2.16 2.91
CA GLN A 109 13.13 2.92 2.26
C GLN A 109 14.01 3.69 3.25
N GLY A 110 13.53 4.01 4.45
CA GLY A 110 14.36 4.54 5.52
C GLY A 110 15.31 3.48 6.12
N VAL A 111 14.84 2.24 6.26
CA VAL A 111 15.61 1.12 6.84
C VAL A 111 16.52 0.45 5.80
N PHE A 112 16.02 0.35 4.58
CA PHE A 112 16.70 -0.15 3.39
C PHE A 112 16.68 0.97 2.35
N PRO A 113 17.59 1.96 2.45
CA PRO A 113 17.73 2.99 1.45
C PRO A 113 17.68 2.38 0.05
N ALA A 114 16.73 2.85 -0.76
CA ALA A 114 16.71 2.51 -2.17
C ALA A 114 17.93 3.18 -2.81
N VAL A 115 19.08 2.51 -2.76
CA VAL A 115 20.33 3.11 -3.21
C VAL A 115 20.30 3.07 -4.73
N ASN A 116 19.88 4.16 -5.36
CA ASN A 116 20.16 4.42 -6.76
C ASN A 116 21.70 4.56 -6.90
N LYS A 117 22.38 3.41 -7.04
CA LYS A 117 23.84 3.17 -7.01
C LYS A 117 24.49 3.08 -5.62
N ASP A 118 24.41 1.91 -5.01
CA ASP A 118 25.44 1.41 -4.07
C ASP A 118 26.45 0.58 -4.88
N ALA A 119 27.72 0.96 -4.90
CA ALA A 119 28.77 0.24 -5.64
C ALA A 119 29.01 -1.20 -5.15
N SER A 120 28.59 -1.53 -3.92
CA SER A 120 28.77 -2.85 -3.31
C SER A 120 27.53 -3.76 -3.43
N HIS A 121 26.32 -3.21 -3.51
CA HIS A 121 25.06 -3.99 -3.50
C HIS A 121 24.12 -3.72 -4.70
N ASN A 122 24.22 -2.56 -5.35
CA ASN A 122 23.42 -2.17 -6.52
C ASN A 122 24.28 -1.39 -7.55
N PRO A 123 25.35 -2.01 -8.09
CA PRO A 123 26.37 -1.30 -8.86
C PRO A 123 25.86 -0.68 -10.18
N ASP A 124 24.77 -1.22 -10.72
CA ASP A 124 24.12 -0.73 -11.93
C ASP A 124 22.90 0.18 -11.66
N GLY A 125 22.54 0.40 -10.39
CA GLY A 125 21.39 1.21 -10.00
C GLY A 125 20.05 0.58 -10.38
N LYS A 126 20.00 -0.70 -10.78
CA LYS A 126 18.79 -1.39 -11.26
C LYS A 126 18.08 -2.22 -10.18
N LYS A 127 18.69 -2.38 -9.01
CA LYS A 127 18.21 -3.20 -7.89
C LYS A 127 17.74 -2.32 -6.72
N ALA A 128 16.66 -1.59 -6.90
CA ALA A 128 16.10 -0.78 -5.81
C ALA A 128 15.47 -1.68 -4.73
N GLY A 129 15.77 -1.39 -3.45
CA GLY A 129 15.16 -1.97 -2.24
C GLY A 129 15.44 -3.44 -1.93
N VAL A 130 16.61 -3.95 -2.32
CA VAL A 130 17.01 -5.32 -1.97
C VAL A 130 17.37 -5.36 -0.47
N HIS A 131 16.59 -6.11 0.31
CA HIS A 131 16.96 -6.51 1.67
C HIS A 131 18.43 -6.91 1.72
N THR A 132 19.19 -6.50 2.74
CA THR A 132 20.62 -6.90 2.80
C THR A 132 20.73 -8.43 2.71
N PRO A 133 21.82 -8.99 2.17
CA PRO A 133 21.95 -10.43 2.00
C PRO A 133 21.60 -11.23 3.26
N GLU A 134 21.93 -10.71 4.44
CA GLU A 134 21.62 -11.32 5.73
C GLU A 134 20.12 -11.32 6.03
N VAL A 135 19.43 -10.20 5.79
CA VAL A 135 17.98 -10.09 5.99
C VAL A 135 17.25 -10.99 5.00
N LYS A 136 17.68 -11.01 3.73
CA LYS A 136 17.11 -11.90 2.73
C LYS A 136 17.29 -13.36 3.11
N ALA A 137 18.50 -13.76 3.49
CA ALA A 137 18.80 -15.14 3.89
C ALA A 137 17.94 -15.57 5.09
N GLU A 138 17.76 -14.70 6.07
CA GLU A 138 16.89 -14.99 7.21
C GLU A 138 15.41 -15.04 6.84
N MET A 139 14.93 -14.10 6.02
CA MET A 139 13.54 -14.11 5.54
C MET A 139 13.23 -15.37 4.73
N ASP A 140 14.12 -15.78 3.82
CA ASP A 140 13.96 -17.01 3.05
C ASP A 140 13.93 -18.25 3.96
N ARG A 141 14.78 -18.28 5.00
CA ARG A 141 14.84 -19.36 5.98
C ARG A 141 13.55 -19.48 6.80
N ILE A 142 13.00 -18.37 7.28
CA ILE A 142 11.80 -18.39 8.15
C ILE A 142 10.48 -18.42 7.37
N ALA A 143 10.49 -18.15 6.05
CA ALA A 143 9.26 -18.00 5.26
C ALA A 143 8.32 -19.21 5.37
N GLY A 144 8.86 -20.42 5.35
CA GLY A 144 8.05 -21.64 5.54
C GLY A 144 7.30 -21.63 6.88
N HIS A 145 8.00 -21.25 7.95
CA HIS A 145 7.40 -21.13 9.29
C HIS A 145 6.34 -20.03 9.35
N VAL A 146 6.58 -18.88 8.72
CA VAL A 146 5.65 -17.75 8.70
C VAL A 146 4.37 -18.05 7.92
N PHE A 147 4.50 -18.58 6.70
CA PHE A 147 3.36 -18.72 5.78
C PHE A 147 2.69 -20.09 5.80
N HIS A 148 3.37 -21.13 6.29
CA HIS A 148 2.88 -22.52 6.23
C HIS A 148 3.00 -23.28 7.55
N GLY A 149 3.83 -22.80 8.48
CA GLY A 149 4.13 -23.48 9.74
C GLY A 149 5.32 -24.42 9.63
N ASP A 150 5.80 -24.89 10.79
CA ASP A 150 6.73 -26.00 10.81
C ASP A 150 5.99 -27.23 10.32
N GLY A 151 6.51 -27.92 9.30
CA GLY A 151 5.99 -29.22 8.81
C GLY A 151 6.01 -30.37 9.83
N SER A 152 6.07 -30.05 11.13
CA SER A 152 5.91 -30.97 12.25
C SER A 152 4.45 -31.07 12.69
N THR A 153 4.14 -32.07 13.50
CA THR A 153 2.82 -32.32 14.11
C THR A 153 2.33 -31.21 15.06
N SER A 154 3.08 -30.12 15.24
CA SER A 154 2.67 -28.96 16.03
C SER A 154 1.63 -28.13 15.26
N THR A 155 0.39 -28.17 15.73
CA THR A 155 -0.73 -27.38 15.21
C THR A 155 -0.69 -25.91 15.66
N THR A 156 0.20 -25.56 16.60
CA THR A 156 0.29 -24.23 17.22
C THR A 156 1.59 -23.48 16.89
N GLY A 157 2.62 -24.15 16.38
CA GLY A 157 3.90 -23.55 15.98
C GLY A 157 3.93 -23.06 14.52
N GLY A 158 4.47 -21.87 14.27
CA GLY A 158 4.43 -21.22 12.94
C GLY A 158 3.00 -20.94 12.47
N ARG A 159 2.80 -20.48 11.22
CA ARG A 159 1.52 -20.03 10.64
C ARG A 159 1.07 -18.70 11.22
N HIS A 160 1.57 -17.62 10.65
CA HIS A 160 1.32 -16.25 11.09
C HIS A 160 0.42 -15.48 10.13
N THR A 161 -0.30 -16.21 9.28
CA THR A 161 -1.39 -15.68 8.44
C THR A 161 -2.70 -16.39 8.80
N SER A 162 -3.85 -15.68 8.75
CA SER A 162 -5.15 -16.29 9.05
C SER A 162 -5.43 -17.51 8.18
N ALA A 163 -5.17 -17.45 6.87
CA ALA A 163 -5.38 -18.56 5.95
C ALA A 163 -4.56 -19.80 6.31
N SER A 164 -3.30 -19.63 6.74
CA SER A 164 -2.45 -20.77 7.14
C SER A 164 -2.85 -21.32 8.50
N PHE A 165 -3.20 -20.46 9.45
CA PHE A 165 -3.57 -20.86 10.80
C PHE A 165 -4.92 -21.60 10.83
N GLU A 166 -5.94 -21.05 10.17
CA GLU A 166 -7.30 -21.61 10.14
C GLU A 166 -7.38 -22.96 9.41
N LYS A 167 -6.57 -23.13 8.36
CA LYS A 167 -6.47 -24.40 7.62
C LYS A 167 -6.17 -25.59 8.54
N ASP A 168 -5.27 -25.39 9.50
CA ASP A 168 -4.79 -26.43 10.41
C ASP A 168 -5.46 -26.39 11.79
N ASN A 169 -6.22 -25.32 12.09
CA ASN A 169 -6.93 -25.13 13.36
C ASN A 169 -8.44 -24.92 13.11
N LYS A 170 -9.08 -25.94 12.54
CA LYS A 170 -10.52 -25.90 12.24
C LYS A 170 -11.34 -25.59 13.50
N GLY A 171 -12.14 -24.54 13.43
CA GLY A 171 -12.99 -24.09 14.55
C GLY A 171 -12.30 -23.13 15.53
N ALA A 172 -11.06 -22.70 15.24
CA ALA A 172 -10.44 -21.60 15.97
C ALA A 172 -11.34 -20.36 15.93
N LYS A 173 -11.46 -19.68 17.07
CA LYS A 173 -12.34 -18.51 17.21
C LYS A 173 -11.50 -17.25 17.28
N VAL A 174 -11.86 -16.27 16.46
CA VAL A 174 -11.34 -14.92 16.58
C VAL A 174 -11.82 -14.34 17.92
N THR A 175 -10.88 -14.05 18.80
CA THR A 175 -11.14 -13.42 20.10
C THR A 175 -11.02 -11.91 20.03
N ASN A 176 -10.22 -11.41 19.09
CA ASN A 176 -10.04 -9.99 18.83
C ASN A 176 -9.64 -9.75 17.38
N HIS A 177 -10.04 -8.63 16.79
CA HIS A 177 -9.65 -8.21 15.45
C HIS A 177 -9.52 -6.69 15.43
N ASN A 178 -8.31 -6.21 15.10
CA ASN A 178 -8.14 -4.80 14.81
C ASN A 178 -8.45 -4.56 13.33
N GLU A 179 -9.63 -4.03 13.04
CA GLU A 179 -10.12 -3.75 11.68
C GLU A 179 -9.27 -2.70 10.94
N ALA A 180 -8.54 -1.84 11.65
CA ALA A 180 -7.71 -0.80 11.03
C ALA A 180 -6.36 -1.38 10.56
N SER A 181 -5.76 -2.25 11.35
CA SER A 181 -4.47 -2.89 11.02
C SER A 181 -4.60 -4.30 10.47
N HIS A 182 -5.81 -4.86 10.40
CA HIS A 182 -6.11 -6.22 9.95
C HIS A 182 -5.28 -7.31 10.65
N ILE A 183 -5.08 -7.15 11.95
CA ILE A 183 -4.43 -8.19 12.80
C ILE A 183 -5.51 -8.90 13.59
N LYS A 184 -5.60 -10.22 13.38
CA LYS A 184 -6.54 -11.11 14.08
C LYS A 184 -5.85 -11.81 15.24
N GLU A 185 -6.58 -12.00 16.32
CA GLU A 185 -6.20 -12.84 17.44
C GLU A 185 -7.14 -14.04 17.55
N TYR A 186 -6.55 -15.22 17.69
CA TYR A 186 -7.28 -16.46 17.91
C TYR A 186 -6.97 -17.00 19.30
N ASN A 187 -7.99 -17.58 19.92
CA ASN A 187 -7.88 -18.30 21.19
C ASN A 187 -7.17 -17.49 22.30
N GLY A 188 -7.29 -16.15 22.29
CA GLY A 188 -6.77 -15.26 23.32
C GLY A 188 -5.25 -15.05 23.36
N SER A 189 -4.49 -15.55 22.37
CA SER A 189 -3.02 -15.46 22.40
C SER A 189 -2.33 -15.48 21.04
N LYS A 190 -2.90 -16.13 20.03
CA LYS A 190 -2.27 -16.27 18.71
C LYS A 190 -2.66 -15.11 17.82
N THR A 191 -1.72 -14.25 17.51
CA THR A 191 -1.91 -13.16 16.54
C THR A 191 -1.37 -13.51 15.15
N VAL A 192 -2.12 -13.11 14.13
CA VAL A 192 -1.82 -13.39 12.72
C VAL A 192 -2.17 -12.19 11.82
N PHE A 193 -1.49 -12.09 10.68
CA PHE A 193 -1.85 -11.19 9.60
C PHE A 193 -3.12 -11.71 8.89
N ASP A 194 -4.10 -10.86 8.68
CA ASP A 194 -5.29 -11.27 7.94
C ASP A 194 -4.99 -11.44 6.43
N SER A 195 -5.09 -12.67 5.94
CA SER A 195 -4.74 -13.04 4.56
C SER A 195 -5.62 -12.41 3.50
N ASP A 196 -6.82 -11.95 3.87
CA ASP A 196 -7.72 -11.22 2.96
C ASP A 196 -7.22 -9.78 2.69
N HIS A 197 -6.35 -9.26 3.57
CA HIS A 197 -5.90 -7.87 3.56
C HIS A 197 -4.38 -7.74 3.33
N TYR A 198 -3.59 -8.73 3.76
CA TYR A 198 -2.15 -8.77 3.59
C TYR A 198 -1.73 -9.69 2.45
N SER A 199 -0.98 -9.14 1.48
CA SER A 199 -0.25 -9.99 0.55
C SER A 199 1.00 -10.59 1.20
N GLU A 200 1.53 -11.67 0.62
CA GLU A 200 2.81 -12.25 1.06
C GLU A 200 3.94 -11.20 1.02
N THR A 201 3.94 -10.34 0.00
CA THR A 201 4.92 -9.25 -0.15
C THR A 201 4.80 -8.22 0.97
N ASP A 202 3.58 -7.87 1.40
CA ASP A 202 3.39 -6.95 2.53
C ASP A 202 4.01 -7.53 3.80
N ILE A 203 3.75 -8.80 4.09
CA ILE A 203 4.27 -9.50 5.27
C ILE A 203 5.80 -9.60 5.20
N ARG A 204 6.36 -9.97 4.04
CA ARG A 204 7.82 -10.04 3.84
C ARG A 204 8.49 -8.69 4.06
N ASN A 205 7.90 -7.60 3.58
CA ASN A 205 8.44 -6.26 3.76
C ASN A 205 8.44 -5.84 5.23
N MET A 206 7.33 -6.05 5.95
CA MET A 206 7.24 -5.76 7.38
C MET A 206 8.21 -6.60 8.20
N CYS A 207 8.30 -7.90 7.90
CA CYS A 207 9.24 -8.80 8.56
C CYS A 207 10.69 -8.42 8.29
N SER A 208 11.01 -7.98 7.08
CA SER A 208 12.37 -7.56 6.74
C SER A 208 12.79 -6.35 7.56
N VAL A 209 11.91 -5.36 7.76
CA VAL A 209 12.16 -4.22 8.65
C VAL A 209 12.45 -4.71 10.08
N ALA A 210 11.58 -5.54 10.65
CA ALA A 210 11.76 -6.06 12.01
C ALA A 210 13.06 -6.87 12.16
N ILE A 211 13.39 -7.73 11.19
CA ILE A 211 14.62 -8.53 11.17
C ILE A 211 15.84 -7.62 11.14
N LYS A 212 15.85 -6.60 10.27
CA LYS A 212 16.97 -5.65 10.18
C LYS A 212 17.20 -4.93 11.50
N LEU A 213 16.13 -4.44 12.12
CA LEU A 213 16.20 -3.78 13.44
C LEU A 213 16.71 -4.72 14.52
N ARG A 214 16.23 -5.98 14.54
CA ARG A 214 16.76 -7.00 15.46
C ARG A 214 18.24 -7.27 15.23
N LEU A 215 18.68 -7.41 13.98
CA LEU A 215 20.07 -7.69 13.65
C LEU A 215 21.00 -6.52 14.05
N ASP A 216 20.53 -5.29 13.93
CA ASP A 216 21.28 -4.12 14.38
C ASP A 216 21.33 -4.02 15.91
N ASP A 217 20.22 -4.33 16.60
CA ASP A 217 20.20 -4.41 18.05
C ASP A 217 21.06 -5.56 18.59
N ASP A 218 21.04 -6.74 17.96
CA ASP A 218 21.89 -7.90 18.30
C ASP A 218 23.39 -7.59 18.16
N LYS A 219 23.77 -6.67 17.25
CA LYS A 219 25.15 -6.18 17.10
C LYS A 219 25.52 -5.19 18.22
N ALA A 220 24.59 -4.32 18.60
CA ALA A 220 24.81 -3.33 19.65
C ALA A 220 24.78 -3.98 21.05
N ASN A 221 23.94 -4.99 21.25
CA ASN A 221 23.58 -5.55 22.54
C ASN A 221 23.77 -7.07 22.55
N ALA A 222 25.01 -7.53 22.78
CA ALA A 222 25.34 -8.95 22.80
C ALA A 222 24.55 -9.77 23.85
N ALA A 223 24.11 -9.15 24.95
CA ALA A 223 23.37 -9.80 26.02
C ALA A 223 21.95 -10.23 25.62
N THR A 224 21.35 -9.56 24.64
CA THR A 224 19.98 -9.86 24.16
C THR A 224 19.98 -10.57 22.82
N LYS A 225 21.16 -10.99 22.34
CA LYS A 225 21.33 -11.62 21.03
C LYS A 225 20.49 -12.90 20.91
N GLY A 226 19.68 -12.96 19.86
CA GLY A 226 18.86 -14.14 19.55
C GLY A 226 17.59 -14.31 20.39
N GLN A 227 17.33 -13.39 21.33
CA GLN A 227 16.04 -13.31 22.02
C GLN A 227 14.95 -12.80 21.07
N PRO A 228 13.67 -13.15 21.29
CA PRO A 228 12.57 -12.51 20.59
C PRO A 228 12.53 -11.01 20.86
N LYS A 229 12.38 -10.22 19.79
CA LYS A 229 12.29 -8.77 19.85
C LYS A 229 11.16 -8.27 18.97
N GLY A 230 10.31 -7.41 19.54
CA GLY A 230 9.24 -6.71 18.86
C GLY A 230 9.71 -5.33 18.42
N PHE A 231 9.38 -4.92 17.21
CA PHE A 231 9.60 -3.55 16.74
C PHE A 231 8.33 -2.97 16.14
N VAL A 232 8.15 -1.66 16.28
CA VAL A 232 7.03 -0.94 15.67
C VAL A 232 7.27 -0.78 14.17
N VAL A 233 6.41 -1.42 13.38
CA VAL A 233 6.46 -1.44 11.91
C VAL A 233 5.16 -0.87 11.34
N GLN A 234 5.29 -0.06 10.31
CA GLN A 234 4.20 0.54 9.57
C GLN A 234 3.53 -0.51 8.69
N SER A 235 2.25 -0.77 8.87
CA SER A 235 1.48 -1.66 7.99
C SER A 235 1.14 -0.97 6.65
N PRO A 236 0.87 -1.72 5.56
CA PRO A 236 0.35 -1.16 4.31
C PRO A 236 -1.04 -0.52 4.45
N HIS A 237 -1.69 -0.64 5.61
CA HIS A 237 -2.99 -0.06 5.90
C HIS A 237 -2.90 1.32 6.57
N GLY A 238 -1.70 1.88 6.70
CA GLY A 238 -1.51 3.21 7.27
C GLY A 238 -1.49 3.25 8.80
N HIS A 239 -1.47 2.08 9.46
CA HIS A 239 -1.41 1.96 10.92
C HIS A 239 -0.13 1.25 11.39
N PRO A 240 0.57 1.75 12.43
CA PRO A 240 1.69 1.03 13.03
C PRO A 240 1.20 -0.23 13.75
N VAL A 241 2.00 -1.29 13.71
CA VAL A 241 1.79 -2.55 14.42
C VAL A 241 3.10 -3.02 15.05
N CYS A 242 3.02 -3.84 16.10
CA CYS A 242 4.20 -4.49 16.63
C CYS A 242 4.49 -5.77 15.84
N VAL A 243 5.71 -5.93 15.33
CA VAL A 243 6.16 -7.15 14.65
C VAL A 243 7.29 -7.76 15.46
N GLU A 244 7.08 -8.97 15.98
CA GLU A 244 8.08 -9.72 16.71
C GLU A 244 8.84 -10.67 15.78
N THR A 245 10.16 -10.74 15.97
CA THR A 245 11.05 -11.65 15.26
C THR A 245 12.08 -12.27 16.20
N PHE A 246 12.50 -13.50 15.90
CA PHE A 246 13.61 -14.19 16.56
C PHE A 246 14.32 -15.14 15.59
N ALA A 247 15.59 -15.41 15.87
CA ALA A 247 16.42 -16.29 15.04
C ALA A 247 16.50 -17.73 15.56
N THR A 248 16.29 -17.95 16.86
CA THR A 248 16.48 -19.23 17.55
C THR A 248 15.56 -20.33 16.98
N GLY A 249 16.09 -21.56 16.83
CA GLY A 249 15.37 -22.68 16.23
C GLY A 249 15.05 -22.43 14.76
N THR A 250 13.79 -22.66 14.35
CA THR A 250 13.32 -22.35 12.99
C THR A 250 13.21 -20.85 12.73
N GLY A 251 13.20 -20.02 13.78
CA GLY A 251 13.00 -18.58 13.69
C GLY A 251 11.59 -18.21 13.25
N SER A 252 11.19 -16.96 13.48
CA SER A 252 9.89 -16.47 12.99
C SER A 252 9.84 -14.95 12.86
N CYS A 253 8.75 -14.50 12.24
CA CYS A 253 8.28 -13.14 12.23
C CYS A 253 6.74 -13.14 12.24
N TYR A 254 6.13 -12.34 13.12
CA TYR A 254 4.67 -12.30 13.29
C TYR A 254 4.19 -11.01 13.96
N PRO A 255 2.91 -10.62 13.80
CA PRO A 255 2.39 -9.45 14.49
C PRO A 255 2.18 -9.82 15.95
N LYS A 256 2.55 -8.94 16.89
CA LYS A 256 2.42 -9.16 18.33
C LYS A 256 1.29 -8.29 18.89
N GLY A 257 0.23 -8.95 19.36
CA GLY A 257 -0.97 -8.26 19.84
C GLY A 257 -1.78 -7.61 18.71
N THR A 258 -2.97 -7.13 19.04
CA THR A 258 -3.88 -6.40 18.13
C THR A 258 -3.92 -4.90 18.42
N GLY A 259 -3.28 -4.46 19.50
CA GLY A 259 -3.23 -3.05 19.91
C GLY A 259 -2.39 -2.19 18.96
N THR A 260 -2.67 -0.90 18.93
CA THR A 260 -1.79 0.08 18.27
C THR A 260 -0.60 0.38 19.18
N PRO A 261 0.65 0.21 18.72
CA PRO A 261 1.82 0.58 19.50
C PRO A 261 1.84 2.07 19.83
N THR A 262 2.30 2.42 21.02
CA THR A 262 2.48 3.82 21.46
C THR A 262 3.87 4.36 21.11
N GLU A 263 4.84 3.48 20.93
CA GLU A 263 6.21 3.83 20.60
C GLU A 263 6.36 4.25 19.12
N PRO A 264 7.35 5.08 18.78
CA PRO A 264 7.59 5.48 17.40
C PRO A 264 8.02 4.31 16.50
N LEU A 265 7.88 4.49 15.18
CA LEU A 265 8.39 3.52 14.19
C LEU A 265 9.87 3.19 14.45
N ASN A 266 10.25 1.93 14.21
CA ASN A 266 11.58 1.37 14.40
C ASN A 266 12.03 1.19 15.87
N HIS A 267 11.25 1.65 16.85
CA HIS A 267 11.55 1.40 18.27
C HIS A 267 11.02 0.03 18.72
N PRO A 268 11.57 -0.52 19.82
CA PRO A 268 10.98 -1.68 20.45
C PRO A 268 9.53 -1.46 20.84
N CYS A 269 8.74 -2.51 20.73
CA CYS A 269 7.47 -2.66 21.43
C CYS A 269 7.62 -3.79 22.48
#